data_AF-A0A7Z0EER5-F1
#
_entry.id   AF-A0A7Z0EER5-F1
#
_cell.length_a   1.000
_cell.length_b   1.000
_cell.length_c   1.000
_cell.angle_alpha   90.00
_cell.angle_beta   90.00
_cell.angle_gamma   90.00
#
_symmetry.space_group_name_H-M   'P 1'
#
loop_
_entity.id
_entity.type
_entity.pdbx_description
1 polymer ?
#
loop_
_entity_poly.entity_id
_entity_poly.type
_entity_poly.pdbx_seq_one_letter_code
_entity_poly.pdbx_strand_id
1 'polypeptide(L)'
;MRAADALDSERYLTVAFASEFRQNAQLPPLLMPGGAHEYAPGFSGERGDGCVWLHGGHTSPVAFVERDPYRPNLAVKFSRYGDASLDEIVASAASPTGSPLFDVQETDWGRWPGW
;
A
#
# COMPACT_ATOMS: atom_id res chain seq x y z
N MET A 1 5.72 11.62 -4.30
CA MET A 1 4.31 11.45 -4.69
C MET A 1 3.70 12.84 -4.77
N ARG A 2 2.81 13.07 -5.73
CA ARG A 2 2.05 14.31 -5.89
C ARG A 2 0.59 13.93 -6.09
N ALA A 3 -0.28 14.41 -5.22
CA ALA A 3 -1.72 14.30 -5.40
C ALA A 3 -2.33 15.70 -5.53
N ALA A 4 -3.45 15.79 -6.25
CA ALA A 4 -4.25 17.00 -6.29
C ALA A 4 -5.18 17.12 -5.06
N ASP A 5 -5.57 15.99 -4.48
CA ASP A 5 -6.41 15.90 -3.29
C ASP A 5 -5.56 15.57 -2.05
N ALA A 6 -5.86 16.25 -0.93
CA ALA A 6 -5.23 15.98 0.36
C ALA A 6 -5.58 14.57 0.86
N LEU A 7 -6.80 14.08 0.59
CA LEU A 7 -7.23 12.74 1.01
C LEU A 7 -6.35 11.63 0.43
N ASP A 8 -5.92 11.76 -0.83
CA ASP A 8 -5.03 10.79 -1.46
C ASP A 8 -3.63 10.80 -0.82
N SER A 9 -3.18 11.98 -0.35
CA SER A 9 -1.95 12.11 0.43
C SER A 9 -2.09 11.45 1.81
N GLU A 10 -3.23 11.62 2.47
CA GLU A 10 -3.53 11.01 3.77
C GLU A 10 -3.60 9.49 3.67
N ARG A 11 -4.26 8.93 2.65
CA ARG A 11 -4.29 7.49 2.37
C ARG A 11 -2.88 6.93 2.20
N TYR A 12 -2.06 7.59 1.37
CA TYR A 12 -0.67 7.19 1.14
C TYR A 12 0.15 7.20 2.43
N LEU A 13 0.05 8.28 3.21
CA LEU A 13 0.80 8.43 4.46
C LEU A 13 0.34 7.43 5.52
N THR A 14 -0.96 7.17 5.64
CA THR A 14 -1.52 6.19 6.57
C THR A 14 -0.92 4.81 6.32
N VAL A 15 -0.87 4.37 5.07
CA VAL A 15 -0.23 3.09 4.71
C VAL A 15 1.28 3.13 4.91
N ALA A 16 1.94 4.25 4.61
CA ALA A 16 3.39 4.38 4.80
C ALA A 16 3.80 4.26 6.28
N PHE A 17 2.98 4.75 7.21
CA PHE A 17 3.22 4.63 8.65
C PHE A 17 2.68 3.32 9.27
N ALA A 18 1.84 2.58 8.55
CA ALA A 18 1.30 1.31 9.04
C ALA A 18 2.39 0.29 9.41
N SER A 19 3.52 0.28 8.70
CA SER A 19 4.65 -0.61 9.02
C SER A 19 5.26 -0.30 10.39
N GLU A 20 5.48 0.97 10.70
CA GLU A 20 6.02 1.39 12.00
C GLU A 20 5.03 1.11 13.14
N PHE A 21 3.76 1.44 12.92
CA PHE A 21 2.69 1.10 13.87
C PHE A 21 2.68 -0.40 14.20
N ARG A 22 2.71 -1.27 13.18
CA ARG A 22 2.67 -2.73 13.39
C ARG A 22 3.92 -3.27 14.05
N GLN A 23 5.09 -2.73 13.71
CA GLN A 23 6.33 -3.08 14.39
C GLN A 23 6.25 -2.79 15.89
N ASN A 24 5.75 -1.61 16.26
CA ASN A 24 5.57 -1.21 17.66
C ASN A 24 4.50 -2.05 18.37
N ALA A 25 3.45 -2.46 17.65
CA ALA A 25 2.39 -3.33 18.15
C ALA A 25 2.74 -4.84 18.11
N GLN A 26 3.96 -5.21 17.70
CA GLN A 26 4.41 -6.61 17.52
C GLN A 26 3.49 -7.43 16.60
N LEU A 27 2.92 -6.79 15.58
CA LEU A 27 2.09 -7.43 14.58
C LEU A 27 2.93 -7.84 13.35
N PRO A 28 2.55 -8.94 12.64
CA PRO A 28 3.24 -9.36 11.43
C PRO A 28 3.26 -8.26 10.35
N PRO A 29 4.31 -8.12 9.53
CA PRO A 29 4.34 -7.12 8.46
C PRO A 29 3.19 -7.27 7.45
N LEU A 30 2.68 -6.15 6.94
CA LEU A 30 1.65 -6.15 5.89
C LEU A 30 2.25 -6.49 4.52
N LEU A 31 1.48 -7.21 3.72
CA LEU A 31 1.71 -7.47 2.32
C LEU A 31 0.56 -6.86 1.50
N MET A 32 0.89 -6.30 0.34
CA MET A 32 -0.12 -5.82 -0.60
C MET A 32 -0.59 -6.99 -1.45
N PRO A 33 -1.91 -7.23 -1.57
CA PRO A 33 -2.44 -8.31 -2.39
C PRO A 33 -2.18 -8.03 -3.89
N GLY A 34 -1.95 -9.11 -4.64
CA GLY A 34 -1.79 -9.09 -6.10
C GLY A 34 -0.35 -8.94 -6.60
N GLY A 35 -0.19 -8.91 -7.92
CA GLY A 35 1.12 -8.86 -8.58
C GLY A 35 1.79 -7.49 -8.51
N ALA A 36 3.12 -7.47 -8.38
CA ALA A 36 3.92 -6.24 -8.27
C ALA A 36 3.81 -5.27 -9.47
N HIS A 37 3.26 -5.72 -10.60
CA HIS A 37 3.14 -4.96 -11.84
C HIS A 37 1.69 -4.81 -12.32
N GLU A 38 0.72 -5.24 -11.52
CA GLU A 38 -0.68 -5.25 -11.89
C GLU A 38 -1.44 -4.19 -11.07
N TYR A 39 -2.14 -3.28 -11.73
CA TYR A 39 -3.02 -2.33 -11.04
C TYR A 39 -4.26 -3.03 -10.50
N ALA A 40 -4.82 -2.51 -9.40
CA ALA A 40 -6.13 -2.95 -8.93
C ALA A 40 -7.22 -2.69 -10.00
N PRO A 41 -8.31 -3.49 -10.01
CA PRO A 41 -9.46 -3.23 -10.87
C PRO A 41 -9.94 -1.78 -10.74
N GLY A 42 -10.25 -1.15 -11.88
CA GLY A 42 -10.69 0.25 -11.91
C GLY A 42 -9.56 1.29 -11.87
N PHE A 43 -8.30 0.87 -11.77
CA PHE A 43 -7.14 1.76 -11.88
C PHE A 43 -6.33 1.52 -13.17
N SER A 44 -5.65 2.56 -13.63
CA SER A 44 -4.73 2.54 -14.76
C SER A 44 -3.57 3.50 -14.54
N GLY A 45 -2.44 3.25 -15.20
CA GLY A 45 -1.25 4.09 -15.08
C GLY A 45 -0.79 4.64 -16.42
N GLU A 46 -0.60 5.95 -16.47
CA GLU A 46 0.03 6.66 -17.59
C GLU A 46 1.48 7.01 -17.22
N ARG A 47 2.43 6.75 -18.13
CA ARG A 47 3.85 7.04 -17.91
C ARG A 47 4.25 8.31 -18.67
N GLY A 48 4.92 9.23 -17.99
CA GLY A 48 5.40 10.48 -18.59
C GLY A 48 6.26 11.27 -17.61
N ASP A 49 7.25 12.01 -18.12
CA ASP A 49 8.10 12.92 -17.34
C ASP A 49 8.76 12.28 -16.09
N GLY A 50 9.18 11.02 -16.20
CA GLY A 50 9.79 10.27 -15.09
C GLY A 50 8.81 9.91 -13.96
N CYS A 51 7.52 10.07 -14.21
CA CYS A 51 6.43 9.75 -13.30
C CYS A 51 5.49 8.70 -13.89
N VAL A 52 4.78 8.03 -12.99
CA VAL A 52 3.58 7.25 -13.29
C VAL A 52 2.40 8.01 -12.70
N TRP A 53 1.49 8.47 -13.55
CA TRP A 53 0.22 9.04 -13.17
C TRP A 53 -0.80 7.91 -13.04
N LEU A 54 -1.32 7.72 -11.83
CA LEU A 54 -2.37 6.77 -11.55
C LEU A 54 -3.72 7.44 -11.71
N HIS A 55 -4.62 6.79 -12.45
CA HIS A 55 -5.98 7.23 -12.71
C HIS A 55 -6.96 6.13 -12.30
N GLY A 56 -8.14 6.52 -11.81
CA GLY A 56 -9.23 5.61 -11.50
C GLY A 56 -9.58 5.53 -10.03
N GLY A 57 -10.53 4.65 -9.70
CA GLY A 57 -11.25 4.67 -8.43
C GLY A 57 -11.92 6.02 -8.17
N HIS A 58 -12.16 6.33 -6.90
CA HIS A 58 -12.64 7.62 -6.42
C HIS A 58 -11.48 8.59 -6.09
N THR A 59 -10.32 8.41 -6.75
CA THR A 59 -9.12 9.22 -6.53
C THR A 59 -8.95 10.28 -7.61
N SER A 60 -8.40 11.44 -7.24
CA SER A 60 -7.89 12.38 -8.24
C SER A 60 -6.60 11.81 -8.85
N PRO A 61 -6.17 12.22 -10.06
CA PRO A 61 -4.92 11.72 -10.62
C PRO A 61 -3.73 11.91 -9.64
N VAL A 62 -3.03 10.82 -9.35
CA VAL A 62 -1.90 10.79 -8.42
C VAL A 62 -0.61 10.42 -9.15
N ALA A 63 0.42 11.26 -9.04
CA ALA A 63 1.73 10.98 -9.62
C ALA A 63 2.69 10.33 -8.61
N PHE A 64 3.37 9.29 -9.06
CA PHE A 64 4.48 8.64 -8.37
C PHE A 64 5.75 8.72 -9.21
N VAL A 65 6.91 8.83 -8.57
CA VAL A 65 8.19 8.73 -9.27
C VAL A 65 8.31 7.33 -9.86
N GLU A 66 8.59 7.23 -11.16
CA GLU A 66 8.57 5.95 -11.88
C GLU A 66 9.66 5.00 -11.41
N ARG A 67 10.85 5.54 -11.12
CA ARG A 67 12.04 4.77 -10.72
C ARG A 67 12.51 5.19 -9.34
N ASP A 68 11.70 4.92 -8.33
CA ASP A 68 12.14 4.98 -6.93
C ASP A 68 12.84 3.66 -6.57
N PRO A 69 14.18 3.66 -6.36
CA PRO A 69 14.94 2.43 -6.09
C PRO A 69 14.65 1.86 -4.69
N TYR A 70 14.11 2.67 -3.77
CA TYR A 70 13.80 2.26 -2.41
C TYR A 70 12.34 1.81 -2.28
N ARG A 71 11.47 2.30 -3.15
CA ARG A 71 10.04 2.01 -3.13
C ARG A 71 9.55 1.64 -4.54
N PRO A 72 9.83 0.42 -5.02
CA PRO A 72 9.38 0.01 -6.34
C PRO A 72 7.85 -0.07 -6.41
N ASN A 73 7.31 0.24 -7.59
CA ASN A 73 5.91 0.06 -7.98
C ASN A 73 4.90 0.81 -7.08
N LEU A 74 5.22 2.02 -6.62
CA LEU A 74 4.35 2.79 -5.73
C LEU A 74 2.94 3.03 -6.29
N ALA A 75 2.80 3.33 -7.59
CA ALA A 75 1.49 3.52 -8.21
C ALA A 75 0.63 2.25 -8.15
N VAL A 76 1.25 1.09 -8.40
CA VAL A 76 0.58 -0.21 -8.29
C VAL A 76 0.16 -0.48 -6.84
N LYS A 77 1.06 -0.25 -5.87
CA LYS A 77 0.75 -0.42 -4.44
C LYS A 77 -0.39 0.50 -4.00
N PHE A 78 -0.36 1.78 -4.39
CA PHE A 78 -1.41 2.73 -4.06
C PHE A 78 -2.77 2.31 -4.64
N SER A 79 -2.82 1.79 -5.87
CA SER A 79 -4.08 1.32 -6.47
C SER A 79 -4.82 0.27 -5.62
N ARG A 80 -4.12 -0.46 -4.73
CA ARG A 80 -4.73 -1.49 -3.87
C ARG A 80 -5.57 -0.93 -2.72
N TYR A 81 -5.33 0.31 -2.32
CA TYR A 81 -6.03 0.96 -1.21
C TYR A 81 -6.50 2.37 -1.54
N GLY A 82 -6.19 2.89 -2.73
CA GLY A 82 -6.52 4.27 -3.13
C GLY A 82 -8.02 4.55 -3.08
N ASP A 83 -8.84 3.53 -3.28
CA ASP A 83 -10.30 3.64 -3.21
C ASP A 83 -10.90 3.45 -1.80
N ALA A 84 -10.09 2.97 -0.86
CA ALA A 84 -10.54 2.69 0.49
C ALA A 84 -10.77 3.99 1.29
N SER A 85 -11.63 3.92 2.29
CA SER A 85 -11.75 4.98 3.30
C SER A 85 -10.54 4.96 4.24
N LEU A 86 -10.23 6.10 4.88
CA LEU A 86 -9.17 6.14 5.89
C LEU A 86 -9.46 5.18 7.05
N ASP A 87 -10.72 5.09 7.49
CA ASP A 87 -11.14 4.19 8.56
C ASP A 87 -10.89 2.72 8.20
N GLU A 88 -11.16 2.34 6.95
CA GLU A 88 -10.90 0.98 6.45
C GLU A 88 -9.39 0.67 6.39
N ILE A 89 -8.58 1.65 5.97
CA ILE A 89 -7.11 1.53 5.97
C ILE A 89 -6.59 1.35 7.38
N VAL A 90 -7.04 2.17 8.33
CA VAL A 90 -6.62 2.10 9.74
C VAL A 90 -7.06 0.77 10.36
N ALA A 91 -8.32 0.36 10.15
CA ALA A 91 -8.84 -0.90 10.67
C ALA A 91 -8.08 -2.11 10.11
N SER A 92 -7.80 -2.11 8.80
CA SER A 92 -7.00 -3.16 8.14
C SER A 92 -5.56 -3.18 8.67
N ALA A 93 -4.93 -2.02 8.82
CA ALA A 93 -3.57 -1.91 9.35
C ALA A 93 -3.45 -2.34 10.82
N ALA A 94 -4.51 -2.16 11.62
CA ALA A 94 -4.61 -2.62 13.01
C ALA A 94 -5.01 -4.09 13.14
N SER A 95 -5.59 -4.69 12.10
CA SER A 95 -6.03 -6.09 12.11
C SER A 95 -4.83 -7.05 12.20
N PRO A 96 -4.89 -8.11 13.04
CA PRO A 96 -3.83 -9.12 13.10
C PRO A 96 -3.50 -9.74 11.74
N THR A 97 -4.49 -9.88 10.86
CA THR A 97 -4.36 -10.50 9.53
C THR A 97 -4.16 -9.49 8.40
N GLY A 98 -4.25 -8.18 8.67
CA GLY A 98 -4.20 -7.14 7.64
C GLY A 98 -5.50 -6.97 6.84
N SER A 99 -6.47 -7.88 6.99
CA SER A 99 -7.70 -7.91 6.19
C SER A 99 -8.66 -6.76 6.52
N PRO A 100 -9.47 -6.28 5.56
CA PRO A 100 -9.63 -6.78 4.19
C PRO A 100 -8.61 -6.26 3.15
N LEU A 101 -7.90 -5.17 3.43
CA LEU A 101 -7.08 -4.50 2.41
C LEU A 101 -5.69 -5.11 2.19
N PHE A 102 -5.17 -5.78 3.21
CA PHE A 102 -3.81 -6.31 3.21
C PHE A 102 -3.81 -7.79 3.57
N ASP A 103 -2.75 -8.46 3.16
CA ASP A 103 -2.35 -9.75 3.71
C ASP A 103 -1.24 -9.52 4.76
N VAL A 104 -0.85 -10.57 5.46
CA VAL A 104 0.32 -10.54 6.35
C VAL A 104 1.36 -11.55 5.92
N GLN A 105 2.62 -11.21 6.14
CA GLN A 105 3.68 -12.21 6.03
C GLN A 105 3.49 -13.23 7.15
N GLU A 106 3.21 -14.49 6.79
CA GLU A 106 3.24 -15.58 7.76
C GLU A 106 4.66 -15.68 8.35
N THR A 107 4.82 -15.16 9.56
CA THR A 107 6.00 -15.44 10.36
C THR A 107 5.83 -16.82 10.94
N ASP A 108 6.65 -17.74 10.47
CA ASP A 108 6.76 -19.13 10.91
C ASP A 108 7.31 -19.17 12.35
N TRP A 109 6.51 -18.76 13.34
CA TRP A 109 6.89 -18.77 14.77
C TRP A 109 6.98 -20.20 15.37
N GLY A 110 7.12 -21.23 14.53
CA GLY A 110 7.10 -22.65 14.89
C GLY A 110 8.41 -23.42 14.68
N ARG A 111 9.48 -22.81 14.15
CA ARG A 111 10.80 -23.48 14.08
C ARG A 111 11.86 -22.69 14.83
N TRP A 112 11.94 -22.93 16.13
CA TRP A 112 13.24 -22.90 16.79
C TRP A 112 14.07 -24.04 16.18
N PRO A 113 15.24 -23.78 15.59
CA PRO A 113 16.17 -24.85 15.28
C PRO A 113 16.69 -25.37 16.63
N GLY A 114 16.11 -26.47 17.09
CA GLY A 114 16.69 -27.25 18.17
C GLY A 114 18.01 -27.83 17.70
N TRP A 115 19.10 -27.21 18.11
CA TRP A 115 20.45 -27.79 18.16
C TRP A 115 21.16 -27.23 19.40
#